data_AF-A0A3D0KPY4-F1
#
_entry.id   AF-A0A3D0KPY4-F1
#
_cell.length_a   1.000
_cell.length_b   1.000
_cell.length_c   1.000
_cell.angle_alpha   90.00
_cell.angle_beta   90.00
_cell.angle_gamma   90.00
#
_symmetry.space_group_name_H-M   'P 1'
#
loop_
_entity.id
_entity.type
_entity.pdbx_description
1 polymer ?
#
loop_
_entity_poly.entity_id
_entity_poly.type
_entity_poly.pdbx_seq_one_letter_code
_entity_poly.pdbx_strand_id
1 'polypeptide(L)'
;CGNVLNCNHPIVQDFIKHCLRYWVTEYKIDGFRFDLASILGRNEDGSPMDQPPLLKNLAFDPILGGTKLIAEAWDAGGLYQVGSFPSWNRWAEWNGKYRDDMRRFLKGDGGLAWAAAHRLTGSKDLYDPSYRPNCASVNFITCHDGFTLYDMYSYNVKHNWKNGWDNTDGANDNNSWNCGFEGETDNPEINSLRIKMVKNAFATLMLSRGAALFLAGDEFCNTQFGNNNPYCQDNITSWLDWSRKEKYNDVFEFFKYMIAFRKRFHVITKNRKTCSCTLPPESLHSEHPWKTDFHENSRMLGVMYAGASDGYKGIDEIVYFGMNTYWEQLDIELPGLPSGYVWKLFVDTGKKSEHVICENNNILLYNRRITMQGRSVIVVVAQKLW
;
A
#
# COMPACT_ATOMS: atom_id res chain seq x y z
N CYS A 1 17.23 -21.65 -5.21
CA CYS A 1 17.36 -22.09 -3.81
C CYS A 1 17.53 -23.61 -3.60
N GLY A 2 17.29 -24.49 -4.57
CA GLY A 2 17.82 -25.88 -4.59
C GLY A 2 17.16 -26.92 -3.67
N ASN A 3 16.85 -26.59 -2.41
CA ASN A 3 16.18 -27.48 -1.46
C ASN A 3 14.98 -26.79 -0.76
N VAL A 4 14.17 -27.58 -0.05
CA VAL A 4 13.04 -27.11 0.77
C VAL A 4 13.12 -27.79 2.14
N LEU A 5 13.00 -27.04 3.22
CA LEU A 5 13.05 -27.58 4.57
C LEU A 5 11.74 -28.32 4.89
N ASN A 6 11.83 -29.55 5.40
CA ASN A 6 10.66 -30.31 5.87
C ASN A 6 10.12 -29.72 7.19
N CYS A 7 9.41 -28.61 7.08
CA CYS A 7 9.00 -27.76 8.20
C CYS A 7 8.04 -28.44 9.18
N ASN A 8 7.30 -29.46 8.72
CA ASN A 8 6.32 -30.18 9.53
C ASN A 8 6.87 -31.49 10.13
N HIS A 9 8.14 -31.84 9.90
CA HIS A 9 8.80 -32.89 10.69
C HIS A 9 8.97 -32.46 12.16
N PRO A 10 8.66 -33.30 13.17
CA PRO A 10 8.63 -32.88 14.58
C PRO A 10 9.90 -32.17 15.08
N ILE A 11 11.08 -32.70 14.75
CA ILE A 11 12.37 -32.10 15.14
C ILE A 11 12.57 -30.73 14.50
N VAL A 12 12.13 -30.55 13.25
CA VAL A 12 12.28 -29.28 12.52
C VAL A 12 11.30 -28.24 13.05
N GLN A 13 10.07 -28.66 13.41
CA GLN A 13 9.11 -27.77 14.06
C GLN A 13 9.67 -27.20 15.36
N ASP A 14 10.25 -28.04 16.21
CA ASP A 14 10.87 -27.62 17.46
C ASP A 14 12.08 -26.70 17.22
N PHE A 15 12.92 -27.02 16.23
CA PHE A 15 14.02 -26.16 15.81
C PHE A 15 13.55 -24.76 15.42
N ILE A 16 12.56 -24.64 14.53
CA ILE A 16 12.01 -23.35 14.07
C ILE A 16 11.43 -22.57 15.26
N LYS A 17 10.60 -23.23 16.09
CA LYS A 17 9.99 -22.62 17.27
C LYS A 17 11.05 -22.12 18.26
N HIS A 18 12.08 -22.92 18.55
CA HIS A 18 13.18 -22.51 19.43
C HIS A 18 13.99 -21.35 18.85
N CYS A 19 14.27 -21.37 17.55
CA CYS A 19 14.95 -20.28 16.86
C CYS A 19 14.18 -18.96 17.03
N LEU A 20 12.86 -18.96 16.77
CA LEU A 20 12.02 -17.77 16.91
C LEU A 20 11.98 -17.30 18.37
N ARG A 21 11.79 -18.21 19.33
CA ARG A 21 11.81 -17.87 20.75
C ARG A 21 13.14 -17.24 21.16
N TYR A 22 14.27 -17.79 20.72
CA TYR A 22 15.61 -17.27 21.01
C TYR A 22 15.78 -15.82 20.51
N TRP A 23 15.36 -15.53 19.28
CA TRP A 23 15.35 -14.15 18.75
C TRP A 23 14.48 -13.20 19.58
N VAL A 24 13.35 -13.66 20.10
CA VAL A 24 12.45 -12.85 20.93
C VAL A 24 12.99 -12.66 22.34
N THR A 25 13.48 -13.72 22.99
CA THR A 25 13.91 -13.66 24.39
C THR A 25 15.28 -13.02 24.55
N GLU A 26 16.23 -13.31 23.67
CA GLU A 26 17.60 -12.83 23.79
C GLU A 26 17.80 -11.48 23.09
N TYR A 27 17.30 -11.35 21.85
CA TYR A 27 17.49 -10.15 21.03
C TYR A 27 16.31 -9.18 21.07
N LYS A 28 15.23 -9.52 21.78
CA LYS A 28 14.04 -8.67 21.96
C LYS A 28 13.37 -8.26 20.65
N ILE A 29 13.38 -9.15 19.66
CA ILE A 29 12.69 -8.94 18.38
C ILE A 29 11.16 -8.88 18.57
N ASP A 30 10.51 -7.88 17.97
CA ASP A 30 9.07 -7.64 18.07
C ASP A 30 8.19 -8.44 17.09
N GLY A 31 8.80 -9.13 16.12
CA GLY A 31 8.08 -9.89 15.10
C GLY A 31 8.93 -10.34 13.92
N PHE A 32 8.31 -11.12 13.04
CA PHE A 32 8.94 -11.79 11.92
C PHE A 32 8.07 -11.68 10.66
N ARG A 33 8.74 -11.45 9.51
CA ARG A 33 8.17 -11.66 8.17
C ARG A 33 8.77 -12.95 7.63
N PHE A 34 7.92 -13.93 7.36
CA PHE A 34 8.30 -15.24 6.85
C PHE A 34 8.29 -15.21 5.33
N ASP A 35 9.47 -15.42 4.74
CA ASP A 35 9.68 -15.59 3.31
C ASP A 35 9.07 -16.90 2.83
N LEU A 36 8.39 -16.86 1.67
CA LEU A 36 7.69 -17.98 1.06
C LEU A 36 6.92 -18.84 2.08
N ALA A 37 6.12 -18.19 2.94
CA ALA A 37 5.53 -18.77 4.14
C ALA A 37 4.62 -19.97 3.85
N SER A 38 4.10 -20.09 2.62
CA SER A 38 3.34 -21.26 2.17
C SER A 38 4.11 -22.58 2.30
N ILE A 39 5.45 -22.55 2.23
CA ILE A 39 6.30 -23.72 2.45
C ILE A 39 6.11 -24.29 3.86
N LEU A 40 5.91 -23.43 4.86
CA LEU A 40 5.66 -23.85 6.25
C LEU A 40 4.36 -24.66 6.38
N GLY A 41 3.45 -24.51 5.42
CA GLY A 41 2.19 -25.22 5.32
C GLY A 41 2.23 -26.52 4.52
N ARG A 42 3.38 -26.93 3.96
CA ARG A 42 3.50 -28.14 3.13
C ARG A 42 3.82 -29.38 3.96
N ASN A 43 3.26 -30.51 3.53
CA ASN A 43 3.50 -31.84 4.07
C ASN A 43 4.82 -32.44 3.54
N GLU A 44 5.23 -33.61 4.05
CA GLU A 44 6.47 -34.28 3.65
C GLU A 44 6.51 -34.66 2.16
N ASP A 45 5.35 -34.94 1.56
CA ASP A 45 5.18 -35.19 0.14
C ASP A 45 5.08 -33.91 -0.72
N GLY A 46 5.19 -32.74 -0.07
CA GLY A 46 5.08 -31.42 -0.70
C GLY A 46 3.65 -30.92 -0.89
N SER A 47 2.61 -31.69 -0.57
CA SER A 47 1.22 -31.23 -0.69
C SER A 47 0.87 -30.15 0.36
N PRO A 48 0.02 -29.17 0.05
CA PRO A 48 -0.44 -28.18 1.04
C PRO A 48 -1.33 -28.85 2.09
N MET A 49 -1.05 -28.56 3.37
CA MET A 49 -1.88 -28.99 4.49
C MET A 49 -2.94 -27.93 4.79
N ASP A 50 -4.16 -28.38 5.13
CA ASP A 50 -5.22 -27.49 5.60
C ASP A 50 -4.93 -26.93 6.99
N GLN A 51 -4.43 -27.78 7.90
CA GLN A 51 -4.08 -27.41 9.28
C GLN A 51 -2.62 -27.78 9.60
N PRO A 52 -1.64 -27.03 9.06
CA PRO A 52 -0.23 -27.33 9.27
C PRO A 52 0.17 -27.18 10.76
N PRO A 53 0.72 -28.23 11.39
CA PRO A 53 1.08 -28.21 12.82
C PRO A 53 2.04 -27.09 13.20
N LEU A 54 3.03 -26.78 12.37
CA LEU A 54 3.99 -25.72 12.65
C LEU A 54 3.30 -24.36 12.83
N LEU A 55 2.50 -23.95 11.84
CA LEU A 55 1.86 -22.63 11.88
C LEU A 55 0.86 -22.52 13.04
N LYS A 56 0.16 -23.61 13.37
CA LYS A 56 -0.71 -23.69 14.55
C LYS A 56 0.09 -23.49 15.84
N ASN A 57 1.21 -24.21 15.97
CA ASN A 57 2.08 -24.13 17.14
C ASN A 57 2.64 -22.71 17.32
N LEU A 58 3.05 -22.04 16.24
CA LEU A 58 3.53 -20.66 16.28
C LEU A 58 2.41 -19.67 16.66
N ALA A 59 1.19 -19.88 16.19
CA ALA A 59 0.06 -18.99 16.48
C ALA A 59 -0.35 -19.00 17.96
N PHE A 60 -0.21 -20.14 18.64
CA PHE A 60 -0.60 -20.33 20.04
C PHE A 60 0.58 -20.41 21.01
N ASP A 61 1.79 -20.10 20.55
CA ASP A 61 2.97 -20.13 21.41
C ASP A 61 2.93 -18.99 22.45
N PRO A 62 3.08 -19.28 23.76
CA PRO A 62 2.95 -18.26 24.80
C PRO A 62 4.07 -17.23 24.78
N ILE A 63 5.27 -17.59 24.32
CA ILE A 63 6.41 -16.66 24.21
C ILE A 63 6.24 -15.77 22.98
N LEU A 64 5.77 -16.35 21.86
CA LEU A 64 5.52 -15.58 20.63
C LEU A 64 4.20 -14.80 20.68
N GLY A 65 3.37 -15.00 21.70
CA GLY A 65 2.03 -14.40 21.85
C GLY A 65 2.00 -12.87 21.68
N GLY A 66 3.06 -12.15 22.04
CA GLY A 66 3.19 -10.69 21.85
C GLY A 66 3.82 -10.22 20.53
N THR A 67 4.28 -11.13 19.67
CA THR A 67 5.13 -10.82 18.50
C THR A 67 4.35 -10.72 17.19
N LYS A 68 4.76 -9.90 16.23
CA LYS A 68 4.03 -9.78 14.95
C LYS A 68 4.44 -10.93 14.03
N LEU A 69 3.48 -11.64 13.43
CA LEU A 69 3.74 -12.69 12.46
C LEU A 69 3.16 -12.25 11.10
N ILE A 70 4.03 -12.12 10.10
CA ILE A 70 3.67 -11.66 8.75
C ILE A 70 4.10 -12.73 7.74
N ALA A 71 3.20 -13.16 6.87
CA ALA A 71 3.44 -14.17 5.86
C ALA A 71 3.57 -13.58 4.46
N GLU A 72 4.56 -14.00 3.70
CA GLU A 72 4.48 -14.04 2.25
C GLU A 72 3.70 -15.31 1.85
N ALA A 73 2.38 -15.17 1.66
CA ALA A 73 1.46 -16.29 1.51
C ALA A 73 1.46 -16.91 0.10
N TRP A 74 2.65 -17.21 -0.42
CA TRP A 74 2.84 -17.97 -1.65
C TRP A 74 4.20 -18.67 -1.65
N ASP A 75 4.44 -19.55 -2.62
CA ASP A 75 5.75 -20.14 -2.86
C ASP A 75 6.04 -20.39 -4.34
N ALA A 76 7.31 -20.68 -4.65
CA ALA A 76 7.78 -20.97 -6.00
C ALA A 76 7.24 -22.29 -6.59
N GLY A 77 6.58 -23.12 -5.79
CA GLY A 77 5.88 -24.33 -6.24
C GLY A 77 4.49 -24.06 -6.83
N GLY A 78 4.12 -22.79 -7.00
CA GLY A 78 2.87 -22.37 -7.61
C GLY A 78 1.69 -22.26 -6.64
N LEU A 79 1.91 -22.47 -5.34
CA LEU A 79 0.89 -22.29 -4.32
C LEU A 79 0.73 -20.79 -4.01
N TYR A 80 -0.50 -20.29 -4.12
CA TYR A 80 -0.85 -18.91 -3.81
C TYR A 80 -2.00 -18.89 -2.80
N GLN A 81 -1.72 -18.42 -1.58
CA GLN A 81 -2.62 -18.48 -0.42
C GLN A 81 -2.99 -17.11 0.15
N VAL A 82 -2.78 -16.01 -0.58
CA VAL A 82 -3.21 -14.68 -0.12
C VAL A 82 -4.71 -14.68 0.16
N GLY A 83 -5.10 -14.30 1.38
CA GLY A 83 -6.49 -14.33 1.88
C GLY A 83 -6.95 -15.67 2.44
N SER A 84 -6.23 -16.76 2.14
CA SER A 84 -6.57 -18.14 2.55
C SER A 84 -5.47 -18.81 3.38
N PHE A 85 -4.42 -18.09 3.76
CA PHE A 85 -3.33 -18.62 4.57
C PHE A 85 -3.86 -19.13 5.93
N PRO A 86 -3.42 -20.32 6.40
CA PRO A 86 -3.75 -20.82 7.73
C PRO A 86 -3.24 -19.87 8.82
N SER A 87 -4.12 -18.95 9.24
CA SER A 87 -3.70 -17.78 10.01
C SER A 87 -4.06 -17.85 11.49
N TRP A 88 -5.03 -18.68 11.89
CA TRP A 88 -5.59 -18.71 13.26
C TRP A 88 -5.83 -17.31 13.85
N ASN A 89 -6.21 -16.34 13.00
CA ASN A 89 -6.38 -14.92 13.34
C ASN A 89 -5.17 -14.23 13.96
N ARG A 90 -3.98 -14.81 13.78
CA ARG A 90 -2.73 -14.38 14.37
C ARG A 90 -1.75 -13.79 13.37
N TRP A 91 -1.88 -14.19 12.11
CA TRP A 91 -0.99 -13.82 11.02
C TRP A 91 -1.56 -12.70 10.16
N ALA A 92 -0.70 -11.73 9.83
CA ALA A 92 -0.91 -10.80 8.74
C ALA A 92 -0.23 -11.33 7.46
N GLU A 93 -0.64 -10.84 6.31
CA GLU A 93 -0.18 -11.32 5.01
C GLU A 93 0.27 -10.13 4.15
N TRP A 94 1.39 -10.28 3.45
CA TRP A 94 1.75 -9.39 2.36
C TRP A 94 0.69 -9.47 1.28
N ASN A 95 -0.02 -8.38 1.05
CA ASN A 95 -1.13 -8.35 0.11
C ASN A 95 -0.62 -8.09 -1.32
N GLY A 96 -0.20 -9.15 -2.00
CA GLY A 96 0.22 -9.10 -3.40
C GLY A 96 -0.90 -8.60 -4.34
N LYS A 97 -2.16 -8.91 -4.02
CA LYS A 97 -3.30 -8.40 -4.79
C LYS A 97 -3.47 -6.88 -4.67
N TYR A 98 -3.19 -6.31 -3.49
CA TYR A 98 -3.11 -4.86 -3.30
C TYR A 98 -2.04 -4.26 -4.20
N ARG A 99 -0.83 -4.81 -4.18
CA ARG A 99 0.27 -4.35 -5.04
C ARG A 99 -0.18 -4.32 -6.50
N ASP A 100 -0.67 -5.43 -7.03
CA ASP A 100 -0.94 -5.58 -8.47
C ASP A 100 -2.12 -4.73 -8.93
N ASP A 101 -3.26 -4.77 -8.21
CA ASP A 101 -4.44 -4.00 -8.58
C ASP A 101 -4.19 -2.49 -8.48
N MET A 102 -3.49 -2.03 -7.43
CA MET A 102 -3.22 -0.61 -7.26
C MET A 102 -2.19 -0.09 -8.25
N ARG A 103 -1.14 -0.87 -8.58
CA ARG A 103 -0.18 -0.51 -9.64
C ARG A 103 -0.89 -0.29 -10.97
N ARG A 104 -1.73 -1.25 -11.37
CA ARG A 104 -2.49 -1.18 -12.63
C ARG A 104 -3.54 -0.06 -12.62
N PHE A 105 -4.25 0.16 -11.51
CA PHE A 105 -5.22 1.25 -11.42
C PHE A 105 -4.55 2.62 -11.51
N LEU A 106 -3.44 2.84 -10.78
CA LEU A 106 -2.65 4.07 -10.86
C LEU A 106 -2.08 4.30 -12.26
N LYS A 107 -1.61 3.24 -12.93
CA LYS A 107 -1.20 3.26 -14.34
C LYS A 107 -2.35 3.63 -15.28
N GLY A 108 -3.60 3.41 -14.89
CA GLY A 108 -4.80 3.75 -15.65
C GLY A 108 -5.35 2.60 -16.50
N ASP A 109 -5.14 1.36 -16.08
CA ASP A 109 -5.72 0.18 -16.73
C ASP A 109 -7.26 0.12 -16.55
N GLY A 110 -7.93 -0.54 -17.50
CA GLY A 110 -9.38 -0.79 -17.53
C GLY A 110 -9.88 -1.75 -16.47
N GLY A 111 -11.12 -1.54 -16.02
CA GLY A 111 -11.87 -2.51 -15.19
C GLY A 111 -11.41 -2.66 -13.75
N LEU A 112 -10.58 -1.73 -13.22
CA LEU A 112 -9.97 -1.88 -11.90
C LEU A 112 -10.58 -1.03 -10.78
N ALA A 113 -11.55 -0.16 -11.06
CA ALA A 113 -12.11 0.73 -10.03
C ALA A 113 -12.70 -0.06 -8.83
N TRP A 114 -13.43 -1.15 -9.06
CA TRP A 114 -13.93 -2.02 -7.98
C TRP A 114 -12.80 -2.73 -7.23
N ALA A 115 -11.80 -3.25 -7.93
CA ALA A 115 -10.64 -3.87 -7.31
C ALA A 115 -9.91 -2.86 -6.41
N ALA A 116 -9.61 -1.67 -6.93
CA ALA A 116 -9.00 -0.58 -6.18
C ALA A 116 -9.84 -0.15 -4.96
N ALA A 117 -11.17 -0.08 -5.10
CA ALA A 117 -12.06 0.22 -3.98
C ALA A 117 -11.94 -0.82 -2.85
N HIS A 118 -11.90 -2.11 -3.18
CA HIS A 118 -11.65 -3.16 -2.19
C HIS A 118 -10.27 -3.01 -1.54
N ARG A 119 -9.22 -2.73 -2.33
CA ARG A 119 -7.86 -2.53 -1.83
C ARG A 119 -7.77 -1.35 -0.84
N LEU A 120 -8.36 -0.20 -1.17
CA LEU A 120 -8.40 0.98 -0.29
C LEU A 120 -9.18 0.73 1.01
N THR A 121 -10.25 -0.05 0.95
CA THR A 121 -11.14 -0.32 2.10
C THR A 121 -10.71 -1.51 2.97
N GLY A 122 -9.47 -2.00 2.79
CA GLY A 122 -8.87 -3.03 3.65
C GLY A 122 -8.93 -4.45 3.10
N SER A 123 -9.27 -4.60 1.81
CA SER A 123 -9.37 -5.88 1.09
C SER A 123 -10.31 -6.88 1.78
N LYS A 124 -11.52 -6.43 2.12
CA LYS A 124 -12.54 -7.25 2.83
C LYS A 124 -13.01 -8.48 2.06
N ASP A 125 -12.85 -8.47 0.74
CA ASP A 125 -13.08 -9.62 -0.14
C ASP A 125 -12.02 -10.73 0.06
N LEU A 126 -10.83 -10.38 0.56
CA LEU A 126 -9.78 -11.34 0.95
C LEU A 126 -9.79 -11.63 2.45
N TYR A 127 -10.04 -10.60 3.27
CA TYR A 127 -9.95 -10.66 4.72
C TYR A 127 -11.27 -10.20 5.33
N ASP A 128 -12.27 -11.08 5.36
CA ASP A 128 -13.58 -10.78 5.96
C ASP A 128 -13.39 -10.38 7.44
N PRO A 129 -13.77 -9.15 7.85
CA PRO A 129 -13.64 -8.67 9.22
C PRO A 129 -14.39 -9.50 10.28
N SER A 130 -15.34 -10.35 9.86
CA SER A 130 -16.08 -11.27 10.73
C SER A 130 -15.20 -12.40 11.25
N TYR A 131 -14.16 -12.75 10.49
CA TYR A 131 -13.26 -13.86 10.81
C TYR A 131 -11.81 -13.42 10.95
N ARG A 132 -11.34 -12.44 10.15
CA ARG A 132 -9.96 -11.95 10.14
C ARG A 132 -9.85 -10.58 10.81
N PRO A 133 -8.77 -10.30 11.57
CA PRO A 133 -8.58 -8.98 12.14
C PRO A 133 -8.31 -7.92 11.06
N ASN A 134 -8.70 -6.66 11.31
CA ASN A 134 -8.46 -5.53 10.39
C ASN A 134 -6.98 -5.30 10.03
N CYS A 135 -6.05 -5.84 10.83
CA CYS A 135 -4.61 -5.80 10.58
C CYS A 135 -4.08 -7.00 9.78
N ALA A 136 -4.95 -7.85 9.23
CA ALA A 136 -4.54 -9.03 8.45
C ALA A 136 -3.86 -8.65 7.11
N SER A 137 -4.19 -7.49 6.53
CA SER A 137 -3.57 -7.02 5.29
C SER A 137 -2.38 -6.11 5.57
N VAL A 138 -1.21 -6.49 5.04
CA VAL A 138 -0.05 -5.61 4.87
C VAL A 138 -0.02 -5.13 3.43
N ASN A 139 -0.44 -3.89 3.22
CA ASN A 139 -0.47 -3.24 1.92
C ASN A 139 0.92 -2.70 1.58
N PHE A 140 1.34 -2.89 0.35
CA PHE A 140 2.58 -2.32 -0.20
C PHE A 140 2.41 -2.10 -1.71
N ILE A 141 3.09 -1.10 -2.24
CA ILE A 141 3.17 -0.88 -3.71
C ILE A 141 4.50 -1.41 -4.24
N THR A 142 5.55 -1.33 -3.44
CA THR A 142 6.92 -1.70 -3.76
C THR A 142 7.53 -2.40 -2.56
N CYS A 143 8.46 -3.31 -2.84
CA CYS A 143 9.25 -4.04 -1.86
C CYS A 143 10.62 -4.33 -2.49
N HIS A 144 11.46 -5.11 -1.81
CA HIS A 144 12.78 -5.46 -2.34
C HIS A 144 12.71 -6.30 -3.62
N ASP A 145 11.63 -7.09 -3.78
CA ASP A 145 11.32 -7.78 -5.04
C ASP A 145 10.63 -6.83 -6.03
N GLY A 146 11.15 -6.78 -7.25
CA GLY A 146 10.62 -5.93 -8.32
C GLY A 146 11.25 -4.53 -8.33
N PHE A 147 10.58 -3.60 -8.99
CA PHE A 147 11.04 -2.21 -9.08
C PHE A 147 10.88 -1.45 -7.76
N THR A 148 11.78 -0.48 -7.55
CA THR A 148 11.57 0.68 -6.67
C THR A 148 10.39 1.52 -7.16
N LEU A 149 9.87 2.42 -6.33
CA LEU A 149 8.71 3.23 -6.71
C LEU A 149 9.03 4.21 -7.85
N TYR A 150 10.26 4.73 -7.89
CA TYR A 150 10.72 5.57 -9.00
C TYR A 150 10.89 4.76 -10.29
N ASP A 151 11.50 3.58 -10.22
CA ASP A 151 11.73 2.74 -11.40
C ASP A 151 10.43 2.20 -11.97
N MET A 152 9.42 1.94 -11.13
CA MET A 152 8.07 1.57 -11.55
C MET A 152 7.41 2.61 -12.47
N TYR A 153 7.82 3.88 -12.36
CA TYR A 153 7.36 4.97 -13.24
C TYR A 153 8.39 5.39 -14.28
N SER A 154 9.56 4.74 -14.33
CA SER A 154 10.66 5.07 -15.23
C SER A 154 10.98 3.96 -16.23
N TYR A 155 10.52 2.72 -15.99
CA TYR A 155 10.84 1.56 -16.81
C TYR A 155 9.60 0.69 -17.11
N ASN A 156 9.42 0.29 -18.36
CA ASN A 156 8.42 -0.69 -18.78
C ASN A 156 8.98 -2.12 -18.75
N VAL A 157 10.29 -2.27 -18.98
CA VAL A 157 10.96 -3.58 -19.02
C VAL A 157 12.08 -3.64 -17.99
N LYS A 158 12.38 -4.85 -17.50
CA LYS A 158 13.47 -5.08 -16.55
C LYS A 158 14.83 -5.03 -17.27
N HIS A 159 15.83 -4.51 -16.56
CA HIS A 159 17.22 -4.33 -17.00
C HIS A 159 18.18 -5.05 -16.03
N ASN A 160 18.02 -6.36 -15.91
CA ASN A 160 18.74 -7.22 -14.97
C ASN A 160 20.06 -7.78 -15.54
N TRP A 161 20.52 -7.30 -16.69
CA TRP A 161 21.73 -7.79 -17.38
C TRP A 161 22.96 -7.91 -16.48
N LYS A 162 23.11 -6.97 -15.53
CA LYS A 162 24.22 -6.95 -14.57
C LYS A 162 24.19 -8.11 -13.56
N ASN A 163 23.09 -8.85 -13.46
CA ASN A 163 22.97 -10.03 -12.60
C ASN A 163 23.67 -11.27 -13.19
N GLY A 164 24.02 -11.24 -14.49
CA GLY A 164 24.76 -12.34 -15.13
C GLY A 164 23.89 -13.50 -15.64
N TRP A 165 22.58 -13.33 -15.68
CA TRP A 165 21.61 -14.36 -16.12
C TRP A 165 20.90 -14.00 -17.42
N ASP A 166 21.55 -13.23 -18.30
CA ASP A 166 21.00 -12.84 -19.62
C ASP A 166 19.58 -12.22 -19.54
N ASN A 167 19.34 -11.43 -18.49
CA ASN A 167 18.05 -10.80 -18.18
C ASN A 167 16.87 -11.79 -17.98
N THR A 168 17.15 -13.07 -17.73
CA THR A 168 16.11 -14.09 -17.54
C THR A 168 15.51 -14.07 -16.12
N ASP A 169 16.25 -13.56 -15.14
CA ASP A 169 15.84 -13.48 -13.74
C ASP A 169 14.92 -12.27 -13.45
N GLY A 170 14.14 -12.33 -12.38
CA GLY A 170 13.17 -11.28 -12.00
C GLY A 170 11.82 -11.35 -12.73
N ALA A 171 10.82 -10.66 -12.20
CA ALA A 171 9.45 -10.69 -12.73
C ALA A 171 9.31 -9.93 -14.07
N ASN A 172 8.50 -10.45 -14.99
CA ASN A 172 8.22 -9.79 -16.27
C ASN A 172 6.97 -8.89 -16.20
N ASP A 173 6.05 -9.18 -15.28
CA ASP A 173 4.75 -8.55 -15.08
C ASP A 173 4.79 -7.47 -13.99
N ASN A 174 5.64 -6.47 -14.17
CA ASN A 174 5.86 -5.43 -13.14
C ASN A 174 4.68 -4.49 -12.92
N ASN A 175 3.70 -4.47 -13.84
CA ASN A 175 2.59 -3.51 -13.86
C ASN A 175 3.08 -2.04 -13.81
N SER A 176 4.22 -1.76 -14.43
CA SER A 176 4.88 -0.47 -14.47
C SER A 176 4.49 0.37 -15.69
N TRP A 177 4.84 1.64 -15.66
CA TRP A 177 4.70 2.56 -16.79
C TRP A 177 5.78 3.64 -16.76
N ASN A 178 6.66 3.67 -17.77
CA ASN A 178 7.80 4.59 -17.87
C ASN A 178 7.46 6.09 -18.08
N CYS A 179 6.16 6.44 -18.08
CA CYS A 179 5.63 7.78 -18.25
C CYS A 179 5.99 8.46 -19.60
N GLY A 180 6.42 7.68 -20.60
CA GLY A 180 6.66 8.14 -21.97
C GLY A 180 8.09 7.92 -22.48
N PHE A 181 9.05 7.64 -21.61
CA PHE A 181 10.45 7.39 -22.00
C PHE A 181 11.08 6.31 -21.11
N GLU A 182 11.89 5.41 -21.65
CA GLU A 182 12.50 4.32 -20.88
C GLU A 182 13.79 4.80 -20.19
N GLY A 183 13.82 4.77 -18.85
CA GLY A 183 14.96 5.19 -18.04
C GLY A 183 15.08 6.70 -17.83
N GLU A 184 16.27 7.16 -17.46
CA GLU A 184 16.56 8.57 -17.20
C GLU A 184 16.38 9.43 -18.45
N THR A 185 15.86 10.64 -18.28
CA THR A 185 15.58 11.59 -19.37
C THR A 185 15.71 13.03 -18.88
N ASP A 186 16.06 13.94 -19.78
CA ASP A 186 16.09 15.38 -19.49
C ASP A 186 14.75 16.07 -19.78
N ASN A 187 13.73 15.35 -20.26
CA ASN A 187 12.42 15.92 -20.54
C ASN A 187 11.71 16.33 -19.22
N PRO A 188 11.49 17.63 -18.97
CA PRO A 188 10.93 18.11 -17.71
C PRO A 188 9.47 17.68 -17.50
N GLU A 189 8.70 17.48 -18.57
CA GLU A 189 7.29 17.05 -18.48
C GLU A 189 7.19 15.61 -17.98
N ILE A 190 8.03 14.71 -18.53
CA ILE A 190 8.10 13.30 -18.12
C ILE A 190 8.58 13.20 -16.67
N ASN A 191 9.65 13.92 -16.32
CA ASN A 191 10.17 13.90 -14.96
C ASN A 191 9.16 14.44 -13.95
N SER A 192 8.46 15.53 -14.27
CA SER A 192 7.39 16.07 -13.41
C SER A 192 6.22 15.09 -13.25
N LEU A 193 5.85 14.38 -14.33
CA LEU A 193 4.83 13.34 -14.28
C LEU A 193 5.27 12.18 -13.38
N ARG A 194 6.51 11.69 -13.50
CA ARG A 194 7.04 10.62 -12.64
C ARG A 194 6.97 10.98 -11.16
N ILE A 195 7.40 12.19 -10.79
CA ILE A 195 7.32 12.65 -9.40
C ILE A 195 5.87 12.75 -8.92
N LYS A 196 4.96 13.22 -9.77
CA LYS A 196 3.53 13.21 -9.46
C LYS A 196 3.02 11.79 -9.22
N MET A 197 3.39 10.83 -10.06
CA MET A 197 2.99 9.43 -9.92
C MET A 197 3.54 8.78 -8.65
N VAL A 198 4.79 9.06 -8.28
CA VAL A 198 5.39 8.64 -7.00
C VAL A 198 4.56 9.17 -5.82
N LYS A 199 4.20 10.46 -5.81
CA LYS A 199 3.37 11.06 -4.77
C LYS A 199 1.95 10.46 -4.74
N ASN A 200 1.34 10.23 -5.91
CA ASN A 200 0.02 9.59 -6.01
C ASN A 200 0.03 8.19 -5.38
N ALA A 201 1.01 7.37 -5.75
CA ALA A 201 1.16 6.02 -5.23
C ALA A 201 1.35 6.02 -3.71
N PHE A 202 2.24 6.88 -3.20
CA PHE A 202 2.48 6.96 -1.76
C PHE A 202 1.27 7.47 -0.97
N ALA A 203 0.58 8.50 -1.48
CA ALA A 203 -0.66 8.99 -0.87
C ALA A 203 -1.71 7.89 -0.80
N THR A 204 -1.87 7.14 -1.90
CA THR A 204 -2.77 5.99 -2.00
C THR A 204 -2.45 4.95 -0.92
N LEU A 205 -1.18 4.56 -0.79
CA LEU A 205 -0.74 3.63 0.26
C LEU A 205 -1.06 4.15 1.67
N MET A 206 -0.78 5.43 1.93
CA MET A 206 -1.03 6.07 3.23
C MET A 206 -2.51 6.32 3.53
N LEU A 207 -3.40 6.21 2.55
CA LEU A 207 -4.84 6.44 2.69
C LEU A 207 -5.68 5.16 2.56
N SER A 208 -5.03 4.00 2.40
CA SER A 208 -5.67 2.69 2.44
C SER A 208 -5.81 2.14 3.86
N ARG A 209 -6.89 1.42 4.15
CA ARG A 209 -7.06 0.64 5.38
C ARG A 209 -6.13 -0.56 5.41
N GLY A 210 -5.59 -0.88 6.60
CA GLY A 210 -4.61 -1.96 6.80
C GLY A 210 -3.22 -1.43 7.22
N ALA A 211 -2.26 -2.33 7.41
CA ALA A 211 -0.88 -1.91 7.63
C ALA A 211 -0.28 -1.42 6.31
N ALA A 212 0.56 -0.38 6.35
CA ALA A 212 1.23 0.17 5.17
C ALA A 212 2.74 -0.10 5.28
N LEU A 213 3.30 -0.75 4.26
CA LEU A 213 4.72 -1.02 4.10
C LEU A 213 5.20 -0.30 2.84
N PHE A 214 6.30 0.45 2.94
CA PHE A 214 7.00 1.04 1.80
C PHE A 214 8.48 0.65 1.84
N LEU A 215 9.12 0.61 0.67
CA LEU A 215 10.52 0.24 0.52
C LEU A 215 11.43 1.41 0.90
N ALA A 216 12.51 1.13 1.64
CA ALA A 216 13.50 2.14 1.99
C ALA A 216 14.10 2.78 0.73
N GLY A 217 14.16 4.10 0.71
CA GLY A 217 14.66 4.90 -0.40
C GLY A 217 13.58 5.40 -1.35
N ASP A 218 12.37 4.82 -1.36
CA ASP A 218 11.26 5.34 -2.15
C ASP A 218 10.90 6.78 -1.76
N GLU A 219 11.14 7.16 -0.49
CA GLU A 219 10.88 8.50 0.03
C GLU A 219 11.78 9.60 -0.56
N PHE A 220 12.83 9.22 -1.29
CA PHE A 220 13.67 10.14 -2.07
C PHE A 220 13.96 9.61 -3.47
N CYS A 221 13.00 8.87 -4.04
CA CYS A 221 13.05 8.36 -5.41
C CYS A 221 14.29 7.50 -5.70
N ASN A 222 14.69 6.61 -4.79
CA ASN A 222 15.80 5.68 -5.02
C ASN A 222 15.59 4.89 -6.33
N THR A 223 16.67 4.57 -7.02
CA THR A 223 16.65 3.85 -8.31
C THR A 223 17.60 2.67 -8.28
N GLN A 224 17.21 1.58 -8.93
CA GLN A 224 18.03 0.42 -9.21
C GLN A 224 18.36 0.36 -10.71
N PHE A 225 18.20 1.48 -11.41
CA PHE A 225 18.45 1.65 -12.85
C PHE A 225 17.64 0.68 -13.72
N GLY A 226 16.42 0.35 -13.29
CA GLY A 226 15.57 -0.61 -13.97
C GLY A 226 15.94 -2.07 -13.71
N ASN A 227 16.87 -2.37 -12.79
CA ASN A 227 17.05 -3.72 -12.28
C ASN A 227 15.93 -4.01 -11.27
N ASN A 228 15.07 -5.00 -11.53
CA ASN A 228 13.95 -5.35 -10.66
C ASN A 228 14.22 -6.58 -9.78
N ASN A 229 15.47 -7.06 -9.77
CA ASN A 229 15.91 -8.20 -9.00
C ASN A 229 17.37 -8.07 -8.56
N PRO A 230 17.77 -7.03 -7.81
CA PRO A 230 19.18 -6.75 -7.51
C PRO A 230 19.75 -7.65 -6.38
N TYR A 231 19.34 -8.92 -6.29
CA TYR A 231 19.69 -9.82 -5.19
C TYR A 231 21.19 -10.09 -5.06
N CYS A 232 21.94 -10.02 -6.17
CA CYS A 232 23.38 -10.25 -6.22
C CYS A 232 24.20 -8.98 -6.48
N GLN A 233 23.57 -7.80 -6.35
CA GLN A 233 24.24 -6.52 -6.56
C GLN A 233 24.61 -5.94 -5.20
N ASP A 234 25.90 -5.94 -4.85
CA ASP A 234 26.44 -5.17 -3.72
C ASP A 234 27.25 -3.99 -4.27
N ASN A 235 26.53 -3.00 -4.80
CA ASN A 235 27.08 -1.82 -5.46
C ASN A 235 26.02 -0.71 -5.55
N ILE A 236 26.29 0.35 -6.31
CA ILE A 236 25.39 1.50 -6.51
C ILE A 236 23.98 1.12 -6.98
N THR A 237 23.77 -0.05 -7.59
CA THR A 237 22.43 -0.53 -7.93
C THR A 237 21.59 -0.84 -6.70
N SER A 238 22.16 -1.31 -5.59
CA SER A 238 21.40 -1.67 -4.37
C SER A 238 21.61 -0.71 -3.20
N TRP A 239 22.71 0.05 -3.18
CA TRP A 239 22.99 1.04 -2.15
C TRP A 239 22.01 2.23 -2.21
N LEU A 240 21.65 2.77 -1.04
CA LEU A 240 20.86 3.99 -0.96
C LEU A 240 21.71 5.21 -1.30
N ASP A 241 21.33 5.92 -2.37
CA ASP A 241 21.98 7.17 -2.77
C ASP A 241 21.38 8.38 -2.05
N TRP A 242 22.05 8.83 -0.98
CA TRP A 242 21.61 9.97 -0.18
C TRP A 242 21.63 11.31 -0.93
N SER A 243 22.38 11.45 -2.03
CA SER A 243 22.34 12.67 -2.84
C SER A 243 20.97 12.88 -3.49
N ARG A 244 20.22 11.80 -3.73
CA ARG A 244 18.84 11.86 -4.24
C ARG A 244 17.88 12.48 -3.25
N LYS A 245 18.13 12.36 -1.94
CA LYS A 245 17.33 13.06 -0.92
C LYS A 245 17.43 14.57 -1.06
N GLU A 246 18.60 15.10 -1.39
CA GLU A 246 18.79 16.53 -1.65
C GLU A 246 18.06 16.95 -2.93
N LYS A 247 18.18 16.14 -3.99
CA LYS A 247 17.51 16.37 -5.28
C LYS A 247 15.98 16.30 -5.21
N TYR A 248 15.43 15.35 -4.46
CA TYR A 248 14.00 15.07 -4.34
C TYR A 248 13.46 15.40 -2.94
N ASN A 249 13.97 16.47 -2.32
CA ASN A 249 13.58 16.86 -0.97
C ASN A 249 12.08 17.14 -0.84
N ASP A 250 11.44 17.62 -1.91
CA ASP A 250 9.99 17.84 -1.95
C ASP A 250 9.18 16.53 -1.87
N VAL A 251 9.70 15.42 -2.41
CA VAL A 251 9.12 14.08 -2.26
C VAL A 251 9.32 13.59 -0.83
N PHE A 252 10.50 13.79 -0.26
CA PHE A 252 10.80 13.40 1.12
C PHE A 252 9.89 14.11 2.13
N GLU A 253 9.69 15.42 1.98
CA GLU A 253 8.77 16.18 2.83
C GLU A 253 7.31 15.76 2.61
N PHE A 254 6.92 15.42 1.37
CA PHE A 254 5.61 14.85 1.10
C PHE A 254 5.39 13.51 1.80
N PHE A 255 6.39 12.62 1.81
CA PHE A 255 6.30 11.33 2.49
C PHE A 255 6.15 11.51 4.00
N LYS A 256 6.99 12.38 4.60
CA LYS A 256 6.86 12.75 6.02
C LYS A 256 5.48 13.28 6.35
N TYR A 257 4.96 14.17 5.51
CA TYR A 257 3.63 14.76 5.68
C TYR A 257 2.53 13.69 5.63
N MET A 258 2.51 12.81 4.62
CA MET A 258 1.48 11.77 4.50
C MET A 258 1.54 10.73 5.62
N ILE A 259 2.72 10.40 6.12
CA ILE A 259 2.87 9.54 7.32
C ILE A 259 2.28 10.24 8.55
N ALA A 260 2.59 11.53 8.75
CA ALA A 260 2.04 12.32 9.85
C ALA A 260 0.51 12.46 9.72
N PHE A 261 0.00 12.67 8.51
CA PHE A 261 -1.43 12.75 8.21
C PHE A 261 -2.15 11.44 8.57
N ARG A 262 -1.62 10.30 8.13
CA ARG A 262 -2.16 8.97 8.47
C ARG A 262 -2.19 8.72 9.98
N LYS A 263 -1.16 9.16 10.70
CA LYS A 263 -1.08 9.07 12.18
C LYS A 263 -2.03 10.04 12.88
N ARG A 264 -2.36 11.17 12.26
CA ARG A 264 -3.30 12.17 12.80
C ARG A 264 -4.74 11.72 12.67
N PHE A 265 -5.15 11.29 11.47
CA PHE A 265 -6.54 10.94 11.15
C PHE A 265 -6.77 9.43 11.20
N HIS A 266 -7.02 8.87 12.39
CA HIS A 266 -7.05 7.42 12.52
C HIS A 266 -8.31 6.77 11.93
N VAL A 267 -9.33 7.53 11.53
CA VAL A 267 -10.49 7.04 10.74
C VAL A 267 -10.08 6.33 9.44
N ILE A 268 -8.89 6.65 8.93
CA ILE A 268 -8.28 5.99 7.77
C ILE A 268 -7.83 4.56 8.11
N THR A 269 -7.39 4.31 9.34
CA THR A 269 -6.75 3.02 9.73
C THR A 269 -7.65 2.13 10.58
N LYS A 270 -8.65 2.70 11.26
CA LYS A 270 -9.51 1.98 12.20
C LYS A 270 -10.98 2.20 11.84
N ASN A 271 -11.76 1.12 11.91
CA ASN A 271 -13.21 1.25 11.95
C ASN A 271 -13.60 1.79 13.33
N ARG A 272 -13.99 3.07 13.38
CA ARG A 272 -14.30 3.77 14.63
C ARG A 272 -15.78 3.66 14.98
N LYS A 273 -16.12 4.02 16.22
CA LYS A 273 -17.53 4.07 16.68
C LYS A 273 -18.35 4.98 15.76
N THR A 274 -19.63 4.66 15.63
CA THR A 274 -20.60 5.40 14.82
C THR A 274 -20.48 6.90 15.08
N CYS A 275 -20.29 7.67 14.00
CA CYS A 275 -20.27 9.12 14.06
C CYS A 275 -21.55 9.67 14.70
N SER A 276 -21.43 10.80 15.38
CA SER A 276 -22.61 11.57 15.79
C SER A 276 -23.42 12.05 14.57
N CYS A 277 -22.74 12.21 13.42
CA CYS A 277 -23.31 12.73 12.20
C CYS A 277 -23.96 11.70 11.24
N THR A 278 -24.18 10.46 11.66
CA THR A 278 -24.85 9.38 10.89
C THR A 278 -24.18 8.94 9.58
N LEU A 279 -23.02 9.50 9.22
CA LEU A 279 -22.24 9.03 8.07
C LEU A 279 -21.73 7.60 8.33
N PRO A 280 -21.69 6.74 7.29
CA PRO A 280 -21.12 5.41 7.42
C PRO A 280 -19.60 5.50 7.67
N PRO A 281 -18.99 4.52 8.35
CA PRO A 281 -17.56 4.52 8.61
C PRO A 281 -16.68 4.60 7.36
N GLU A 282 -17.22 4.16 6.23
CA GLU A 282 -16.63 4.23 4.91
C GLU A 282 -17.72 4.39 3.84
N SER A 283 -17.41 5.07 2.75
CA SER A 283 -18.24 5.06 1.54
C SER A 283 -17.40 5.26 0.28
N LEU A 284 -17.93 4.79 -0.84
CA LEU A 284 -17.31 4.83 -2.16
C LEU A 284 -18.04 5.83 -3.05
N HIS A 285 -17.30 6.47 -3.95
CA HIS A 285 -17.77 7.57 -4.78
C HIS A 285 -17.13 7.48 -6.18
N SER A 286 -17.88 7.81 -7.22
CA SER A 286 -17.36 8.14 -8.55
C SER A 286 -17.14 9.66 -8.64
N GLU A 287 -17.28 10.26 -9.81
CA GLU A 287 -17.30 11.72 -10.00
C GLU A 287 -18.46 12.37 -9.22
N HIS A 288 -19.50 11.58 -8.92
CA HIS A 288 -20.65 11.97 -8.13
C HIS A 288 -20.66 11.28 -6.76
N PRO A 289 -21.11 11.98 -5.70
CA PRO A 289 -21.08 11.42 -4.36
C PRO A 289 -22.14 10.32 -4.22
N TRP A 290 -21.81 9.25 -3.49
CA TRP A 290 -22.69 8.11 -3.18
C TRP A 290 -23.07 7.26 -4.39
N LYS A 291 -22.37 7.45 -5.52
CA LYS A 291 -22.50 6.60 -6.70
C LYS A 291 -21.29 5.68 -6.83
N THR A 292 -21.56 4.42 -7.15
CA THR A 292 -20.57 3.35 -7.39
C THR A 292 -20.84 2.68 -8.73
N ASP A 293 -21.13 3.49 -9.75
CA ASP A 293 -21.36 3.11 -11.14
C ASP A 293 -20.04 2.81 -11.88
N PHE A 294 -19.16 2.07 -11.20
CA PHE A 294 -17.88 1.67 -11.77
C PHE A 294 -18.08 0.69 -12.92
N HIS A 295 -17.51 1.03 -14.06
CA HIS A 295 -17.50 0.26 -15.29
C HIS A 295 -16.07 0.18 -15.85
N GLU A 296 -15.90 -0.49 -16.99
CA GLU A 296 -14.57 -0.77 -17.55
C GLU A 296 -13.69 0.49 -17.76
N ASN A 297 -14.33 1.61 -18.08
CA ASN A 297 -13.67 2.90 -18.32
C ASN A 297 -13.58 3.81 -17.09
N SER A 298 -14.06 3.37 -15.92
CA SER A 298 -13.94 4.16 -14.70
C SER A 298 -12.46 4.34 -14.32
N ARG A 299 -12.05 5.60 -14.21
CA ARG A 299 -10.70 6.04 -13.81
C ARG A 299 -10.72 7.05 -12.67
N MET A 300 -11.89 7.29 -12.09
CA MET A 300 -12.08 8.06 -10.88
C MET A 300 -12.57 7.15 -9.76
N LEU A 301 -11.95 7.30 -8.59
CA LEU A 301 -12.38 6.62 -7.37
C LEU A 301 -12.24 7.58 -6.19
N GLY A 302 -13.34 7.76 -5.45
CA GLY A 302 -13.38 8.45 -4.18
C GLY A 302 -13.67 7.50 -3.04
N VAL A 303 -12.99 7.68 -1.91
CA VAL A 303 -13.30 6.99 -0.65
C VAL A 303 -13.44 8.04 0.45
N MET A 304 -14.56 8.01 1.16
CA MET A 304 -14.74 8.77 2.39
C MET A 304 -14.58 7.86 3.59
N TYR A 305 -13.87 8.31 4.61
CA TYR A 305 -13.76 7.71 5.92
C TYR A 305 -14.40 8.64 6.94
N ALA A 306 -15.26 8.10 7.80
CA ALA A 306 -15.88 8.86 8.88
C ALA A 306 -15.80 8.08 10.19
N GLY A 307 -15.59 8.78 11.31
CA GLY A 307 -15.66 8.18 12.63
C GLY A 307 -15.56 9.22 13.73
N ALA A 308 -15.99 8.87 14.95
CA ALA A 308 -15.73 9.72 16.11
C ALA A 308 -14.21 9.96 16.29
N SER A 309 -13.80 11.15 16.72
CA SER A 309 -12.40 11.45 17.04
C SER A 309 -11.97 10.77 18.34
N ASP A 310 -10.78 10.16 18.35
CA ASP A 310 -10.17 9.63 19.58
C ASP A 310 -9.58 10.76 20.46
N GLY A 311 -9.18 11.88 19.84
CA GLY A 311 -8.50 12.98 20.54
C GLY A 311 -9.46 14.00 21.15
N TYR A 312 -10.68 14.11 20.60
CA TYR A 312 -11.64 15.13 21.00
C TYR A 312 -13.05 14.56 21.11
N LYS A 313 -13.56 14.46 22.34
CA LYS A 313 -14.95 14.02 22.59
C LYS A 313 -15.94 14.94 21.87
N GLY A 314 -16.86 14.34 21.11
CA GLY A 314 -17.93 15.06 20.41
C GLY A 314 -17.52 15.69 19.07
N ILE A 315 -16.32 15.40 18.57
CA ILE A 315 -15.87 15.80 17.23
C ILE A 315 -15.81 14.56 16.34
N ASP A 316 -16.48 14.58 15.20
CA ASP A 316 -16.32 13.56 14.16
C ASP A 316 -15.13 13.94 13.24
N GLU A 317 -14.30 12.95 12.91
CA GLU A 317 -13.26 13.05 11.88
C GLU A 317 -13.83 12.50 10.58
N ILE A 318 -13.77 13.31 9.51
CA ILE A 318 -14.24 12.92 8.18
C ILE A 318 -13.17 13.29 7.18
N VAL A 319 -12.66 12.30 6.45
CA VAL A 319 -11.60 12.43 5.45
C VAL A 319 -12.11 11.87 4.14
N TYR A 320 -11.92 12.59 3.04
CA TYR A 320 -12.17 12.10 1.70
C TYR A 320 -10.87 12.06 0.90
N PHE A 321 -10.63 10.92 0.26
CA PHE A 321 -9.53 10.68 -0.65
C PHE A 321 -10.07 10.45 -2.05
N GLY A 322 -9.65 11.27 -3.01
CA GLY A 322 -10.03 11.15 -4.42
C GLY A 322 -8.83 10.78 -5.28
N MET A 323 -9.02 9.89 -6.23
CA MET A 323 -8.01 9.42 -7.18
C MET A 323 -8.51 9.55 -8.61
N ASN A 324 -7.96 10.50 -9.37
CA ASN A 324 -8.14 10.61 -10.80
C ASN A 324 -6.94 9.94 -11.51
N THR A 325 -7.13 8.70 -11.96
CA THR A 325 -6.16 7.97 -12.77
C THR A 325 -6.38 8.18 -14.26
N TYR A 326 -7.34 9.02 -14.66
CA TYR A 326 -7.53 9.43 -16.05
C TYR A 326 -6.44 10.41 -16.49
N TRP A 327 -6.18 10.50 -17.80
CA TRP A 327 -5.18 11.44 -18.35
C TRP A 327 -5.72 12.86 -18.51
N GLU A 328 -7.03 13.06 -18.44
CA GLU A 328 -7.67 14.38 -18.48
C GLU A 328 -8.12 14.85 -17.10
N GLN A 329 -8.41 16.14 -17.01
CA GLN A 329 -9.01 16.71 -15.81
C GLN A 329 -10.47 16.26 -15.64
N LEU A 330 -10.89 16.08 -14.40
CA LEU A 330 -12.25 15.70 -14.04
C LEU A 330 -12.80 16.66 -12.98
N ASP A 331 -14.04 17.10 -13.18
CA ASP A 331 -14.80 17.82 -12.16
C ASP A 331 -15.54 16.82 -11.28
N ILE A 332 -15.27 16.87 -9.97
CA ILE A 332 -15.92 15.97 -9.01
C ILE A 332 -16.77 16.75 -8.01
N GLU A 333 -17.85 16.11 -7.56
CA GLU A 333 -18.67 16.60 -6.45
C GLU A 333 -18.42 15.75 -5.19
N LEU A 334 -18.05 16.43 -4.10
CA LEU A 334 -17.79 15.82 -2.81
C LEU A 334 -19.09 15.52 -2.05
N PRO A 335 -19.11 14.50 -1.18
CA PRO A 335 -20.26 14.17 -0.36
C PRO A 335 -20.73 15.35 0.48
N GLY A 336 -22.06 15.44 0.67
CA GLY A 336 -22.65 16.38 1.61
C GLY A 336 -22.10 16.15 3.03
N LEU A 337 -21.79 17.23 3.72
CA LEU A 337 -21.36 17.20 5.12
C LEU A 337 -22.51 17.61 6.05
N PRO A 338 -22.43 17.26 7.33
CA PRO A 338 -23.38 17.74 8.35
C PRO A 338 -23.38 19.27 8.43
N SER A 339 -24.48 19.84 8.95
CA SER A 339 -24.59 21.28 9.14
C SER A 339 -23.43 21.82 9.98
N GLY A 340 -22.88 22.97 9.57
CA GLY A 340 -21.73 23.58 10.22
C GLY A 340 -20.38 22.96 9.84
N TYR A 341 -20.30 22.11 8.82
CA TYR A 341 -19.02 21.61 8.29
C TYR A 341 -18.78 22.04 6.84
N VAL A 342 -17.51 22.22 6.49
CA VAL A 342 -17.04 22.48 5.12
C VAL A 342 -15.82 21.60 4.82
N TRP A 343 -15.65 21.19 3.57
CA TRP A 343 -14.44 20.50 3.13
C TRP A 343 -13.27 21.48 3.03
N LYS A 344 -12.13 21.15 3.66
CA LYS A 344 -10.85 21.85 3.49
C LYS A 344 -9.88 20.98 2.70
N LEU A 345 -9.19 21.56 1.73
CA LEU A 345 -8.15 20.87 0.94
C LEU A 345 -6.84 20.76 1.71
N PHE A 346 -6.34 19.54 1.84
CA PHE A 346 -5.09 19.22 2.53
C PHE A 346 -3.98 18.83 1.54
N VAL A 347 -4.31 18.06 0.50
CA VAL A 347 -3.37 17.60 -0.52
C VAL A 347 -4.00 17.67 -1.89
N ASP A 348 -3.24 18.09 -2.90
CA ASP A 348 -3.60 18.04 -4.32
C ASP A 348 -2.34 17.86 -5.17
N THR A 349 -2.12 16.65 -5.70
CA THR A 349 -0.96 16.35 -6.56
C THR A 349 -1.09 16.88 -7.98
N GLY A 350 -2.24 17.45 -8.35
CA GLY A 350 -2.44 18.15 -9.61
C GLY A 350 -1.72 19.48 -9.67
N LYS A 351 -1.38 20.07 -8.51
CA LYS A 351 -0.57 21.29 -8.40
C LYS A 351 0.91 21.02 -8.67
N LYS A 352 1.69 22.09 -8.80
CA LYS A 352 3.16 22.01 -8.87
C LYS A 352 3.71 21.30 -7.63
N SER A 353 4.85 20.63 -7.78
CA SER A 353 5.41 19.68 -6.82
C SER A 353 5.59 20.27 -5.41
N GLU A 354 6.00 21.53 -5.33
CA GLU A 354 6.22 22.34 -4.14
C GLU A 354 4.93 22.83 -3.45
N HIS A 355 3.78 22.75 -4.14
CA HIS A 355 2.48 23.22 -3.68
C HIS A 355 1.46 22.09 -3.46
N VAL A 356 1.91 20.83 -3.51
CA VAL A 356 1.05 19.65 -3.34
C VAL A 356 0.40 19.63 -1.95
N ILE A 357 1.14 20.04 -0.91
CA ILE A 357 0.61 20.15 0.45
C ILE A 357 -0.12 21.50 0.57
N CYS A 358 -1.44 21.45 0.73
CA CYS A 358 -2.34 22.60 0.72
C CYS A 358 -2.87 23.00 2.09
N GLU A 359 -2.57 22.24 3.15
CA GLU A 359 -3.18 22.41 4.48
C GLU A 359 -3.10 23.85 5.02
N ASN A 360 -1.98 24.54 4.80
CA ASN A 360 -1.77 25.91 5.29
C ASN A 360 -2.40 26.99 4.41
N ASN A 361 -2.89 26.64 3.21
CA ASN A 361 -3.47 27.60 2.27
C ASN A 361 -4.95 27.91 2.58
N ASN A 362 -5.56 27.21 3.54
CA ASN A 362 -6.95 27.40 3.97
C ASN A 362 -7.99 27.41 2.82
N ILE A 363 -7.80 26.52 1.86
CA ILE A 363 -8.72 26.36 0.72
C ILE A 363 -9.96 25.59 1.19
N LEU A 364 -11.09 26.30 1.30
CA LEU A 364 -12.39 25.76 1.70
C LEU A 364 -13.31 25.58 0.49
N LEU A 365 -13.96 24.41 0.37
CA LEU A 365 -14.77 24.00 -0.77
C LEU A 365 -16.27 24.09 -0.44
N TYR A 366 -16.80 25.31 -0.36
CA TYR A 366 -18.21 25.57 0.01
C TYR A 366 -19.23 24.98 -0.96
N ASN A 367 -18.92 24.95 -2.25
CA ASN A 367 -19.79 24.38 -3.28
C ASN A 367 -19.64 22.86 -3.42
N ARG A 368 -18.79 22.22 -2.59
CA ARG A 368 -18.45 20.79 -2.65
C ARG A 368 -17.91 20.34 -4.01
N ARG A 369 -17.36 21.23 -4.84
CA ARG A 369 -16.79 20.88 -6.15
C ARG A 369 -15.31 21.16 -6.20
N ILE A 370 -14.58 20.30 -6.91
CA ILE A 370 -13.15 20.49 -7.18
C ILE A 370 -12.79 19.86 -8.53
N THR A 371 -11.96 20.57 -9.29
CA THR A 371 -11.39 20.06 -10.53
C THR A 371 -10.09 19.35 -10.22
N MET A 372 -10.05 18.04 -10.45
CA MET A 372 -8.84 17.23 -10.31
C MET A 372 -8.10 17.17 -11.64
N GLN A 373 -6.82 17.50 -11.65
CA GLN A 373 -6.00 17.35 -12.85
C GLN A 373 -5.83 15.88 -13.25
N GLY A 374 -5.48 15.62 -14.51
CA GLY A 374 -5.15 14.28 -14.97
C GLY A 374 -4.02 13.68 -14.12
N ARG A 375 -4.14 12.37 -13.81
CA ARG A 375 -3.18 11.61 -13.01
C ARG A 375 -2.89 12.29 -11.67
N SER A 376 -3.92 12.63 -10.92
CA SER A 376 -3.79 13.30 -9.63
C SER A 376 -4.62 12.65 -8.53
N VAL A 377 -4.26 12.96 -7.30
CA VAL A 377 -5.02 12.58 -6.12
C VAL A 377 -5.23 13.81 -5.25
N ILE A 378 -6.35 13.82 -4.53
CA ILE A 378 -6.67 14.87 -3.57
C ILE A 378 -7.01 14.27 -2.21
N VAL A 379 -6.74 15.05 -1.16
CA VAL A 379 -7.18 14.74 0.20
C VAL A 379 -7.87 15.97 0.76
N VAL A 380 -9.13 15.80 1.18
CA VAL A 380 -9.91 16.84 1.83
C VAL A 380 -10.42 16.34 3.18
N VAL A 381 -10.50 17.25 4.15
CA VAL A 381 -10.93 16.93 5.52
C VAL A 381 -12.10 17.85 5.89
N ALA A 382 -13.13 17.30 6.53
CA ALA A 382 -14.23 18.10 7.02
C ALA A 382 -13.76 18.96 8.20
N GLN A 383 -13.99 20.27 8.09
CA GLN A 383 -13.68 21.24 9.12
C GLN A 383 -14.98 21.88 9.61
N LYS A 384 -15.15 21.93 10.93
CA LYS A 384 -16.28 22.60 11.56
C LYS A 384 -16.13 24.12 11.42
N LEU A 385 -17.15 24.77 10.90
CA LEU A 385 -17.32 26.21 10.91
C LEU A 385 -17.78 26.62 12.32
N TRP A 386 -17.15 27.66 12.85
CA TRP A 386 -17.34 28.16 14.21
C TRP A 386 -18.76 28.65 14.47
#